data_AF-A0A7G9YQV5-F1
#
_entry.id   AF-A0A7G9YQV5-F1
#
_cell.length_a   1.000
_cell.length_b   1.000
_cell.length_c   1.000
_cell.angle_alpha   90.00
_cell.angle_beta   90.00
_cell.angle_gamma   90.00
#
_symmetry.space_group_name_H-M   'P 1'
#
loop_
_entity.id
_entity.type
_entity.pdbx_description
1 polymer ?
#
loop_
_entity_poly.entity_id
_entity_poly.type
_entity_poly.pdbx_seq_one_letter_code
_entity_poly.pdbx_strand_id
1 'polypeptide(L)'
;MSEVEEHLITPCTNHPLLSRRCIIMGITRGDFLKTTAATVATAAMGRSVIGRNTGPNDFSLTEQFDLIETALAEEAVRDVTIVSDVDSHSQCMMSVGVEDGAVTEISSNPRDPEGAGELTMRGKHTKEILYAPDRLQYPMKRAGERGEGEWERITWEEALTTIADRLGEIKNEYGAEAIDFPWKTRE
;
A
#
# COMPACT_ATOMS: atom_id res chain seq x y z
N MET A 1 -23.52 36.05 -27.92
CA MET A 1 -23.90 35.20 -29.07
C MET A 1 -22.58 34.82 -29.72
N SER A 2 -21.98 33.66 -29.53
CA SER A 2 -22.45 32.29 -29.24
C SER A 2 -21.23 31.51 -28.68
N GLU A 3 -21.35 30.85 -27.52
CA GLU A 3 -21.25 29.36 -27.35
C GLU A 3 -19.87 28.80 -27.75
N VAL A 4 -18.94 28.40 -26.87
CA VAL A 4 -18.90 27.29 -25.88
C VAL A 4 -19.36 25.94 -26.45
N GLU A 5 -18.40 25.06 -26.79
CA GLU A 5 -18.48 23.58 -26.84
C GLU A 5 -17.05 23.04 -27.07
N GLU A 6 -16.35 22.47 -26.09
CA GLU A 6 -16.42 21.05 -25.66
C GLU A 6 -15.88 20.07 -26.73
N HIS A 7 -14.55 19.87 -26.77
CA HIS A 7 -13.93 18.74 -27.49
C HIS A 7 -13.65 17.60 -26.50
N LEU A 8 -14.72 16.85 -26.26
CA LEU A 8 -14.76 15.58 -25.57
C LEU A 8 -13.89 14.52 -26.29
N ILE A 9 -12.94 13.98 -25.53
CA ILE A 9 -12.72 12.55 -25.30
C ILE A 9 -13.43 11.65 -26.33
N THR A 10 -12.70 11.22 -27.36
CA THR A 10 -13.19 10.19 -28.29
C THR A 10 -12.96 8.80 -27.65
N PRO A 11 -14.01 7.98 -27.43
CA PRO A 11 -13.84 6.66 -26.87
C PRO A 11 -13.22 5.69 -27.88
N CYS A 12 -12.22 4.94 -27.43
CA CYS A 12 -11.52 3.89 -28.18
C CYS A 12 -12.43 2.69 -28.48
N THR A 13 -13.38 2.80 -29.41
CA THR A 13 -14.27 1.68 -29.79
C THR A 13 -14.16 1.23 -31.25
N ASN A 14 -13.15 1.65 -32.02
CA ASN A 14 -13.02 1.22 -33.41
C ASN A 14 -11.57 0.93 -33.86
N HIS A 15 -10.92 -0.04 -33.20
CA HIS A 15 -9.73 -0.68 -33.78
C HIS A 15 -10.03 -2.14 -34.19
N PRO A 16 -9.88 -2.54 -35.47
CA PRO A 16 -10.38 -3.84 -35.97
C PRO A 16 -9.52 -5.08 -35.61
N LEU A 17 -8.62 -5.01 -34.62
CA LEU A 17 -7.63 -6.07 -34.36
C LEU A 17 -7.71 -6.73 -32.97
N LEU A 18 -8.81 -6.53 -32.24
CA LEU A 18 -9.07 -7.23 -30.96
C LEU A 18 -10.36 -8.07 -31.06
N SER A 19 -10.40 -9.03 -31.98
CA SER A 19 -11.55 -9.94 -32.12
C SER A 19 -11.45 -11.22 -31.29
N ARG A 20 -10.53 -11.30 -30.31
CA ARG A 20 -10.48 -12.46 -29.40
C ARG A 20 -10.24 -12.04 -27.95
N ARG A 21 -11.26 -12.32 -27.12
CA ARG A 21 -11.33 -12.30 -25.64
C ARG A 21 -11.35 -10.94 -24.93
N CYS A 22 -12.55 -10.51 -24.55
CA CYS A 22 -12.82 -10.01 -23.20
C CYS A 22 -14.34 -10.09 -22.92
N ILE A 23 -14.82 -11.24 -22.43
CA ILE A 23 -16.13 -11.34 -21.79
C ILE A 23 -15.85 -11.30 -20.29
N ILE A 24 -15.84 -10.10 -19.71
CA ILE A 24 -15.97 -9.95 -18.26
C ILE A 24 -17.45 -10.11 -17.96
N MET A 25 -17.84 -11.31 -17.52
CA MET A 25 -19.18 -11.57 -17.01
C MET A 25 -19.31 -10.83 -15.67
N GLY A 26 -20.08 -9.75 -15.66
CA GLY A 26 -20.33 -8.95 -14.46
C GLY A 26 -21.14 -9.74 -13.42
N ILE A 27 -20.53 -10.04 -12.28
CA ILE A 27 -21.24 -10.45 -11.07
C ILE A 27 -21.43 -9.19 -10.22
N THR A 28 -22.68 -8.75 -10.03
CA THR A 28 -22.96 -7.59 -9.18
C THR A 28 -23.00 -7.98 -7.70
N ARG A 29 -22.76 -7.03 -6.79
CA ARG A 29 -22.76 -7.26 -5.32
C ARG A 29 -24.06 -7.92 -4.81
N GLY A 30 -25.17 -7.72 -5.52
CA GLY A 30 -26.45 -8.39 -5.22
C GLY A 30 -26.50 -9.85 -5.66
N ASP A 31 -25.78 -10.21 -6.73
CA ASP A 31 -25.63 -11.60 -7.19
C ASP A 31 -24.67 -12.38 -6.29
N PHE A 32 -23.63 -11.72 -5.77
CA PHE A 32 -22.73 -12.31 -4.78
C PHE A 32 -23.49 -12.70 -3.51
N LEU A 33 -24.27 -11.78 -2.91
CA LEU A 33 -25.08 -12.08 -1.71
C LEU A 33 -26.13 -13.18 -1.93
N LYS A 34 -26.75 -13.24 -3.11
CA LYS A 34 -27.68 -14.33 -3.46
C LYS A 34 -26.96 -15.67 -3.59
N THR A 35 -25.74 -15.68 -4.13
CA THR A 35 -24.94 -16.89 -4.27
C THR A 35 -24.44 -17.38 -2.91
N THR A 36 -24.02 -16.48 -2.01
CA THR A 36 -23.62 -16.84 -0.63
C THR A 36 -24.80 -17.33 0.23
N ALA A 37 -25.99 -16.74 0.06
CA ALA A 37 -27.19 -17.21 0.76
C ALA A 37 -27.66 -18.60 0.27
N ALA A 38 -27.47 -18.91 -1.01
CA ALA A 38 -27.82 -20.20 -1.59
C ALA A 38 -26.93 -21.35 -1.06
N THR A 39 -25.63 -21.11 -0.85
CA THR A 39 -24.69 -22.10 -0.30
C THR A 39 -24.86 -22.33 1.21
N VAL A 40 -25.16 -21.29 2.00
CA VAL A 40 -25.42 -21.45 3.45
C VAL A 40 -26.76 -22.17 3.70
N ALA A 41 -27.78 -21.94 2.87
CA ALA A 41 -29.06 -22.63 2.97
C ALA A 41 -28.97 -24.13 2.63
N THR A 42 -28.03 -24.56 1.78
CA THR A 42 -27.83 -25.98 1.47
C THR A 42 -27.08 -26.73 2.57
N ALA A 43 -26.26 -26.06 3.37
CA ALA A 43 -25.54 -26.68 4.49
C ALA A 43 -26.43 -26.97 5.72
N ALA A 44 -27.49 -26.17 5.95
CA ALA A 44 -28.40 -26.39 7.08
C ALA A 44 -29.49 -27.45 6.81
N MET A 45 -29.74 -27.80 5.55
CA MET A 45 -30.75 -28.79 5.15
C MET A 45 -30.12 -30.09 4.65
N GLY A 46 -29.28 -30.71 5.48
CA GLY A 46 -28.94 -32.12 5.35
C GLY A 46 -30.11 -33.02 5.77
N ARG A 47 -31.17 -33.13 4.95
CA ARG A 47 -32.03 -34.33 4.96
C ARG A 47 -32.89 -34.46 3.71
N SER A 48 -32.54 -35.45 2.88
CA SER A 48 -33.38 -36.05 1.83
C SER A 48 -33.76 -35.04 0.73
N VAL A 49 -33.04 -34.92 -0.38
CA VAL A 49 -33.05 -35.86 -1.51
C VAL A 49 -31.95 -35.37 -2.45
N ILE A 50 -30.99 -36.22 -2.81
CA ILE A 50 -30.48 -36.46 -4.18
C ILE A 50 -29.55 -37.66 -4.08
N GLY A 51 -29.83 -38.64 -4.93
CA GLY A 51 -29.36 -40.01 -4.82
C GLY A 51 -27.89 -40.24 -5.11
N ARG A 52 -27.51 -41.47 -4.76
CA ARG A 52 -26.31 -42.22 -5.14
C ARG A 52 -25.56 -41.67 -6.35
N ASN A 53 -24.29 -41.33 -6.14
CA ASN A 53 -23.21 -41.80 -7.01
C ASN A 53 -22.02 -42.17 -6.13
N THR A 54 -21.80 -43.47 -5.99
CA THR A 54 -20.59 -44.09 -5.47
C THR A 54 -19.47 -43.93 -6.50
N GLY A 55 -18.45 -43.14 -6.21
CA GLY A 55 -17.20 -43.04 -6.95
C GLY A 55 -16.01 -42.89 -5.99
N PRO A 56 -14.79 -43.32 -6.35
CA PRO A 56 -13.70 -43.59 -5.39
C PRO A 56 -12.95 -42.35 -4.88
N ASN A 57 -13.45 -41.14 -5.09
CA ASN A 57 -12.82 -39.90 -4.65
C ASN A 57 -13.77 -39.14 -3.73
N ASP A 58 -13.96 -39.67 -2.52
CA ASP A 58 -14.71 -39.00 -1.45
C ASP A 58 -13.75 -37.98 -0.80
N PHE A 59 -13.61 -36.80 -1.43
CA PHE A 59 -12.91 -35.69 -0.80
C PHE A 59 -13.73 -35.27 0.41
N SER A 60 -13.17 -35.43 1.61
CA SER A 60 -13.87 -35.13 2.85
C SER A 60 -14.31 -33.68 2.84
N LEU A 61 -15.51 -33.39 3.31
CA LEU A 61 -16.00 -32.02 3.47
C LEU A 61 -15.03 -31.17 4.31
N THR A 62 -14.26 -31.78 5.21
CA THR A 62 -13.20 -31.09 5.96
C THR A 62 -12.05 -30.62 5.07
N GLU A 63 -11.62 -31.43 4.11
CA GLU A 63 -10.58 -31.03 3.13
C GLU A 63 -11.11 -29.92 2.22
N GLN A 64 -12.41 -29.93 1.93
CA GLN A 64 -13.07 -28.88 1.16
C GLN A 64 -13.18 -27.57 1.95
N PHE A 65 -13.42 -27.64 3.27
CA PHE A 65 -13.39 -26.48 4.17
C PHE A 65 -11.98 -25.92 4.36
N ASP A 66 -10.96 -26.77 4.56
CA ASP A 66 -9.56 -26.35 4.70
C ASP A 66 -9.06 -25.65 3.43
N LEU A 67 -9.47 -26.11 2.24
CA LEU A 67 -9.16 -25.46 0.97
C LEU A 67 -9.86 -24.11 0.82
N ILE A 68 -11.10 -23.98 1.28
CA ILE A 68 -11.84 -22.71 1.26
C ILE A 68 -11.24 -21.74 2.30
N GLU A 69 -10.87 -22.22 3.48
CA GLU A 69 -10.21 -21.42 4.51
C GLU A 69 -8.82 -20.97 4.06
N THR A 70 -8.05 -21.84 3.38
CA THR A 70 -6.77 -21.49 2.75
C THR A 70 -6.94 -20.49 1.60
N ALA A 71 -7.98 -20.65 0.78
CA ALA A 71 -8.28 -19.71 -0.32
C ALA A 71 -8.83 -18.36 0.16
N LEU A 72 -9.44 -18.32 1.35
CA LEU A 72 -9.86 -17.08 2.01
C LEU A 72 -8.74 -16.47 2.87
N ALA A 73 -7.75 -17.28 3.27
CA ALA A 73 -6.50 -16.88 3.92
C ALA A 73 -5.44 -16.44 2.91
N GLU A 74 -5.72 -16.46 1.60
CA GLU A 74 -4.95 -15.71 0.61
C GLU A 74 -5.18 -14.22 0.91
N GLU A 75 -4.31 -13.68 1.77
CA GLU A 75 -4.41 -12.32 2.31
C GLU A 75 -4.47 -11.34 1.14
N ALA A 76 -5.60 -10.66 1.00
CA ALA A 76 -5.84 -9.77 -0.12
C ALA A 76 -4.75 -8.69 -0.17
N VAL A 77 -3.90 -8.73 -1.21
CA VAL A 77 -2.91 -7.68 -1.49
C VAL A 77 -3.66 -6.34 -1.55
N ARG A 78 -3.30 -5.43 -0.65
CA ARG A 78 -3.87 -4.10 -0.59
C ARG A 78 -3.02 -3.18 -1.44
N ASP A 79 -3.59 -2.71 -2.54
CA ASP A 79 -3.01 -1.63 -3.34
C ASP A 79 -3.26 -0.28 -2.68
N VAL A 80 -2.19 0.36 -2.21
CA VAL A 80 -2.20 1.68 -1.60
C VAL A 80 -1.52 2.67 -2.55
N THR A 81 -2.20 3.77 -2.83
CA THR A 81 -1.60 4.87 -3.58
C THR A 81 -0.83 5.78 -2.62
N ILE A 82 0.46 6.00 -2.87
CA ILE A 82 1.32 6.91 -2.11
C ILE A 82 2.04 7.88 -3.06
N VAL A 83 2.65 8.92 -2.49
CA VAL A 83 3.48 9.87 -3.22
C VAL A 83 4.94 9.65 -2.84
N SER A 84 5.82 9.62 -3.84
CA SER A 84 7.27 9.48 -3.64
C SER A 84 7.87 10.73 -3.00
N ASP A 85 8.69 10.55 -1.98
CA ASP A 85 9.55 11.59 -1.38
C ASP A 85 11.03 11.42 -1.75
N VAL A 86 11.37 10.33 -2.44
CA VAL A 86 12.76 9.95 -2.77
C VAL A 86 13.39 10.91 -3.79
N ASP A 87 12.57 11.56 -4.60
CA ASP A 87 12.94 12.67 -5.47
C ASP A 87 12.15 13.91 -5.03
N SER A 88 12.82 14.85 -4.34
CA SER A 88 12.26 16.07 -3.75
C SER A 88 11.56 17.03 -4.74
N HIS A 89 11.56 16.70 -6.02
CA HIS A 89 11.09 17.57 -7.10
C HIS A 89 9.86 17.02 -7.82
N SER A 90 9.72 15.71 -7.92
CA SER A 90 8.75 15.11 -8.85
C SER A 90 7.58 14.41 -8.18
N GLN A 91 7.49 14.34 -6.84
CA GLN A 91 6.30 13.90 -6.07
C GLN A 91 5.44 12.83 -6.78
N CYS A 92 6.10 11.83 -7.39
CA CYS A 92 5.43 10.93 -8.33
C CYS A 92 4.46 10.05 -7.57
N MET A 93 3.29 9.81 -8.15
CA MET A 93 2.30 8.93 -7.56
C MET A 93 2.68 7.47 -7.82
N MET A 94 2.78 6.69 -6.75
CA MET A 94 3.16 5.28 -6.76
C MET A 94 1.99 4.42 -6.30
N SER A 95 1.88 3.23 -6.89
CA SER A 95 1.03 2.16 -6.39
C SER A 95 1.89 1.20 -5.58
N VAL A 96 1.46 0.88 -4.37
CA VAL A 96 2.20 0.03 -3.43
C VAL A 96 1.34 -1.14 -3.03
N GLY A 97 1.79 -2.34 -3.37
CA GLY A 97 1.21 -3.58 -2.90
C GLY A 97 1.63 -3.84 -1.45
N VAL A 98 0.65 -4.12 -0.60
CA VAL A 98 0.86 -4.48 0.81
C VAL A 98 0.21 -5.83 1.09
N GLU A 99 0.99 -6.78 1.55
CA GLU A 99 0.59 -8.14 1.93
C GLU A 99 1.19 -8.44 3.31
N ASP A 100 0.42 -9.00 4.23
CA ASP A 100 0.82 -9.33 5.61
C ASP A 100 1.43 -8.14 6.38
N GLY A 101 0.99 -6.92 6.03
CA GLY A 101 1.53 -5.67 6.59
C GLY A 101 2.91 -5.27 6.08
N ALA A 102 3.47 -5.98 5.11
CA ALA A 102 4.74 -5.68 4.45
C ALA A 102 4.53 -5.17 3.01
N VAL A 103 5.41 -4.28 2.56
CA VAL A 103 5.44 -3.78 1.19
C VAL A 103 6.02 -4.85 0.28
N THR A 104 5.23 -5.34 -0.67
CA THR A 104 5.62 -6.40 -1.62
C THR A 104 6.13 -5.81 -2.93
N GLU A 105 5.42 -4.84 -3.49
CA GLU A 105 5.73 -4.25 -4.78
C GLU A 105 5.50 -2.73 -4.76
N ILE A 106 6.34 -2.00 -5.52
CA ILE A 106 6.17 -0.56 -5.79
C ILE A 106 6.20 -0.38 -7.30
N SER A 107 5.11 0.15 -7.86
CA SER A 107 5.00 0.46 -9.28
C SER A 107 4.59 1.92 -9.49
N SER A 108 4.72 2.41 -10.72
CA SER A 108 4.12 3.69 -11.10
C SER A 108 2.60 3.61 -11.02
N ASN A 109 1.97 4.74 -10.69
CA ASN A 109 0.53 4.86 -10.80
C ASN A 109 0.17 5.42 -12.19
N PRO A 110 -0.61 4.73 -13.02
CA PRO A 110 -1.00 5.22 -14.35
C PRO A 110 -1.79 6.53 -14.34
N ARG A 111 -2.35 6.91 -13.18
CA ARG A 111 -3.07 8.18 -12.99
C ARG A 111 -2.15 9.30 -12.57
N ASP A 112 -0.84 9.07 -12.45
CA ASP A 112 0.13 10.09 -12.10
C ASP A 112 0.26 11.14 -13.21
N PRO A 113 -0.22 12.38 -13.01
CA PRO A 113 -0.05 13.43 -14.00
C PRO A 113 1.41 13.89 -14.10
N GLU A 114 2.19 13.72 -13.03
CA GLU A 114 3.56 14.23 -12.93
C GLU A 114 4.56 13.26 -13.57
N GLY A 115 4.46 11.97 -13.22
CA GLY A 115 5.25 10.90 -13.82
C GLY A 115 4.70 10.38 -15.16
N ALA A 116 3.51 10.82 -15.60
CA ALA A 116 2.81 10.29 -16.78
C ALA A 116 2.68 8.74 -16.79
N GLY A 117 2.50 8.15 -15.61
CA GLY A 117 2.47 6.70 -15.44
C GLY A 117 3.84 6.02 -15.40
N GLU A 118 4.94 6.78 -15.32
CA GLU A 118 6.30 6.28 -15.12
C GLU A 118 6.83 6.62 -13.73
N LEU A 119 7.84 5.86 -13.29
CA LEU A 119 8.52 6.06 -12.03
C LEU A 119 10.03 6.08 -12.24
N THR A 120 10.72 7.00 -11.56
CA THR A 120 12.18 7.10 -11.60
C THR A 120 12.82 5.82 -11.05
N MET A 121 14.08 5.58 -11.42
CA MET A 121 14.83 4.46 -10.84
C MET A 121 14.89 4.56 -9.32
N ARG A 122 15.02 5.77 -8.77
CA ARG A 122 15.02 5.99 -7.32
C ARG A 122 13.68 5.60 -6.68
N GLY A 123 12.57 6.05 -7.27
CA GLY A 123 11.23 5.67 -6.83
C GLY A 123 11.00 4.15 -6.84
N LYS A 124 11.46 3.46 -7.88
CA LYS A 124 11.35 1.99 -8.00
C LYS A 124 12.11 1.23 -6.90
N HIS A 125 13.20 1.79 -6.38
CA HIS A 125 14.03 1.15 -5.34
C HIS A 125 13.68 1.64 -3.92
N THR A 126 12.58 2.37 -3.73
CA THR A 126 12.15 2.87 -2.40
C THR A 126 11.96 1.73 -1.38
N LYS A 127 11.54 0.55 -1.85
CA LYS A 127 11.41 -0.65 -1.00
C LYS A 127 12.75 -1.05 -0.35
N GLU A 128 13.85 -0.88 -1.07
CA GLU A 128 15.19 -1.22 -0.56
C GLU A 128 15.61 -0.28 0.57
N ILE A 129 15.23 1.01 0.47
CA ILE A 129 15.46 2.00 1.54
C ILE A 129 14.63 1.66 2.78
N LEU A 130 13.37 1.28 2.59
CA LEU A 130 12.46 0.92 3.70
C LEU A 130 12.97 -0.26 4.53
N TYR A 131 13.56 -1.25 3.85
CA TYR A 131 14.08 -2.49 4.44
C TYR A 131 15.61 -2.52 4.54
N ALA A 132 16.28 -1.38 4.42
CA ALA A 132 17.72 -1.31 4.51
C ALA A 132 18.20 -1.78 5.90
N PRO A 133 19.27 -2.60 5.98
CA PRO A 133 19.74 -3.17 7.24
C PRO A 133 20.30 -2.11 8.20
N ASP A 134 20.77 -0.99 7.67
CA ASP A 134 21.33 0.16 8.38
C ASP A 134 20.28 1.26 8.67
N ARG A 135 19.00 1.01 8.36
CA ARG A 135 17.92 1.96 8.62
C ARG A 135 17.82 2.26 10.12
N LEU A 136 17.75 3.55 10.46
CA LEU A 136 17.55 4.00 11.83
C LEU A 136 16.12 3.64 12.30
N GLN A 137 16.00 2.70 13.23
CA GLN A 137 14.71 2.19 13.73
C GLN A 137 14.29 2.82 15.06
N TYR A 138 15.24 3.39 15.80
CA TYR A 138 15.02 3.91 17.15
C TYR A 138 15.68 5.28 17.31
N PRO A 139 15.15 6.12 18.21
CA PRO A 139 15.85 7.32 18.65
C PRO A 139 17.21 6.97 19.26
N MET A 140 18.23 7.73 18.90
CA MET A 140 19.60 7.55 19.36
C MET A 140 20.12 8.87 19.94
N LYS A 141 20.90 8.78 21.01
CA LYS A 141 21.59 9.91 21.66
C LYS A 141 23.09 9.70 21.56
N ARG A 142 23.83 10.78 21.37
CA ARG A 142 25.29 10.71 21.28
C ARG A 142 25.87 10.49 22.67
N ALA A 143 26.68 9.45 22.83
CA ALA A 143 27.32 9.09 24.09
C ALA A 143 28.77 9.65 24.23
N GLY A 144 29.42 9.94 23.10
CA GLY A 144 30.79 10.46 23.04
C GLY A 144 30.93 11.87 22.48
N GLU A 145 32.16 12.23 22.13
CA GLU A 145 32.46 13.48 21.42
C GLU A 145 31.89 13.46 19.99
N ARG A 146 31.72 14.65 19.41
CA ARG A 146 31.18 14.79 18.06
C ARG A 146 32.18 14.22 17.05
N GLY A 147 31.78 13.14 16.37
CA GLY A 147 32.56 12.51 15.31
C GLY A 147 33.09 11.12 15.67
N GLU A 148 32.97 10.70 16.92
CA GLU A 148 33.43 9.36 17.37
C GLU A 148 32.50 8.23 16.92
N GLY A 149 31.24 8.55 16.58
CA GLY A 149 30.27 7.54 16.17
C GLY A 149 29.65 6.74 17.34
N GLU A 150 29.87 7.19 18.57
CA GLU A 150 29.32 6.57 19.78
C GLU A 150 27.86 7.02 20.02
N TRP A 151 26.93 6.07 19.92
CA TRP A 151 25.49 6.31 20.06
C TRP A 151 24.85 5.31 21.02
N GLU A 152 24.00 5.82 21.91
CA GLU A 152 23.14 5.03 22.80
C GLU A 152 21.68 5.11 22.34
N ARG A 153 20.95 3.98 22.44
CA ARG A 153 19.52 3.95 22.14
C ARG A 153 18.74 4.56 23.31
N ILE A 154 17.81 5.46 23.00
CA ILE A 154 16.92 6.08 23.99
C ILE A 154 15.44 5.89 23.63
N THR A 155 14.55 6.27 24.53
CA THR A 155 13.10 6.24 24.28
C THR A 155 12.65 7.49 23.52
N TRP A 156 11.47 7.43 22.87
CA TRP A 156 10.87 8.60 22.23
C TRP A 156 10.56 9.71 23.25
N GLU A 157 10.10 9.36 24.45
CA GLU A 157 9.81 10.32 25.51
C GLU A 157 11.07 11.04 25.98
N GLU A 158 12.17 10.30 26.18
CA GLU A 158 13.46 10.89 26.54
C GLU A 158 14.01 11.77 25.41
N ALA A 159 13.91 11.32 24.15
CA ALA A 159 14.41 12.07 22.99
C ALA A 159 13.71 13.42 22.87
N LEU A 160 12.38 13.42 22.91
CA LEU A 160 11.56 14.62 22.78
C LEU A 160 11.76 15.56 23.97
N THR A 161 11.80 15.03 25.19
CA THR A 161 12.07 15.82 26.42
C THR A 161 13.45 16.46 26.35
N THR A 162 14.49 15.69 26.03
CA THR A 162 15.86 16.21 25.92
C THR A 162 15.98 17.33 24.90
N ILE A 163 15.34 17.18 23.73
CA ILE A 163 15.34 18.22 22.68
C ILE A 163 14.56 19.45 23.15
N ALA A 164 13.37 19.27 23.71
CA ALA A 164 12.52 20.36 24.17
C ALA A 164 13.19 21.18 25.29
N ASP A 165 13.78 20.51 26.27
CA ASP A 165 14.52 21.15 27.36
C ASP A 165 15.69 21.96 26.82
N ARG A 166 16.50 21.37 25.92
CA ARG A 166 17.66 22.06 25.37
C ARG A 166 17.28 23.26 24.49
N LEU A 167 16.23 23.14 23.67
CA LEU A 167 15.70 24.26 22.90
C LEU A 167 15.14 25.35 23.83
N GLY A 168 14.51 24.96 24.94
CA GLY A 168 14.01 25.88 25.97
C GLY A 168 15.13 26.65 26.67
N GLU A 169 16.21 25.97 27.06
CA GLU A 169 17.42 26.59 27.62
C GLU A 169 18.02 27.62 26.65
N ILE A 170 18.25 27.23 25.40
CA ILE A 170 18.82 28.11 24.37
C ILE A 170 17.93 29.33 24.17
N LYS A 171 16.61 29.14 24.06
CA LYS A 171 15.64 30.22 23.90
C LYS A 171 15.67 31.19 25.09
N ASN A 172 15.78 30.68 26.32
CA ASN A 172 15.79 31.50 27.53
C ASN A 172 17.09 32.28 27.70
N GLU A 173 18.22 31.71 27.26
CA GLU A 173 19.55 32.32 27.42
C GLU A 173 19.90 33.28 26.27
N TYR A 174 19.57 32.92 25.03
CA TYR A 174 20.03 33.61 23.82
C TYR A 174 18.92 34.17 22.94
N GLY A 175 17.64 33.92 23.25
CA GLY A 175 16.51 34.26 22.40
C GLY A 175 16.11 33.15 21.43
N ALA A 176 14.90 33.25 20.87
CA ALA A 176 14.36 32.22 19.98
C ALA A 176 15.06 32.22 18.61
N GLU A 177 15.62 33.36 18.21
CA GLU A 177 16.39 33.58 16.98
C GLU A 177 17.74 32.84 16.96
N ALA A 178 18.21 32.35 18.12
CA ALA A 178 19.43 31.56 18.21
C ALA A 178 19.25 30.11 17.70
N ILE A 179 18.02 29.70 17.39
CA ILE A 179 17.68 28.36 16.92
C ILE A 179 17.44 28.43 15.40
N ASP A 180 18.31 27.78 14.63
CA ASP A 180 18.14 27.61 13.19
C ASP A 180 17.44 26.29 12.88
N PHE A 181 16.46 26.35 11.98
CA PHE A 181 15.80 25.18 11.40
C PHE A 181 16.17 25.14 9.92
N PRO A 182 17.35 24.60 9.58
CA PRO A 182 17.78 24.53 8.20
C PRO A 182 16.85 23.57 7.45
N TRP A 183 15.86 24.12 6.74
CA TRP A 183 15.15 23.37 5.73
C TRP A 183 16.10 23.20 4.55
N LYS A 184 16.11 22.01 3.94
CA LYS A 184 16.88 21.80 2.72
C LYS A 184 16.21 22.60 1.60
N THR A 185 16.66 23.84 1.39
CA THR A 185 16.18 24.68 0.28
C THR A 185 16.58 23.99 -1.03
N ARG A 186 15.66 23.97 -1.99
CA ARG A 186 15.90 23.48 -3.34
C ARG A 186 17.10 24.23 -3.94
N GLU A 187 18.22 23.54 -4.12
CA GLU A 187 19.30 23.92 -5.04
C GLU A 187 19.34 22.89 -6.18
#